data_AF-B1WYH3-F1
#
_entry.id   AF-B1WYH3-F1
#
_cell.length_a   1.000
_cell.length_b   1.000
_cell.length_c   1.000
_cell.angle_alpha   90.00
_cell.angle_beta   90.00
_cell.angle_gamma   90.00
#
_symmetry.space_group_name_H-M   'P 1'
#
loop_
_entity.id
_entity.type
_entity.pdbx_description
1 polymer ?
#
loop_
_entity_poly.entity_id
_entity_poly.type
_entity_poly.pdbx_seq_one_letter_code
_entity_poly.pdbx_strand_id
1 'polypeptide(L)'
;MTQSITKSAVNIPPLENGDLGEIRFAVRLTRLEFETRYQEMTHVKKAELIEGIVYMGSPLRINKHGAPHANIMAWLGFYKAYTNGV
;
A
#
# COMPACT_ATOMS: atom_id res chain seq x y z
N MET A 1 -2.20 25.20 38.46
CA MET A 1 -3.18 24.62 37.52
C MET A 1 -2.57 24.70 36.13
N THR A 2 -2.12 23.58 35.58
CA THR A 2 -1.69 23.47 34.18
C THR A 2 -2.10 22.07 33.74
N GLN A 3 -3.28 21.97 33.12
CA GLN A 3 -3.78 20.72 32.58
C GLN A 3 -2.98 20.41 31.32
N SER A 4 -2.19 19.35 31.39
CA SER A 4 -1.53 18.72 30.26
C SER A 4 -2.61 18.31 29.26
N ILE A 5 -2.66 18.95 28.10
CA ILE A 5 -3.52 18.53 26.99
C ILE A 5 -2.98 17.18 26.54
N THR A 6 -3.61 16.11 27.02
CA THR A 6 -3.37 14.76 26.53
C THR A 6 -3.68 14.73 25.05
N LYS A 7 -2.66 14.44 24.24
CA LYS A 7 -2.77 14.13 22.82
C LYS A 7 -3.82 13.04 22.68
N SER A 8 -5.04 13.43 22.30
CA SER A 8 -6.11 12.52 21.92
C SER A 8 -5.52 11.59 20.85
N ALA A 9 -5.29 10.33 21.21
CA ALA A 9 -5.00 9.29 20.24
C ALA A 9 -6.29 9.11 19.44
N VAL A 10 -6.45 9.89 18.38
CA VAL A 10 -7.49 9.67 17.38
C VAL A 10 -7.27 8.25 16.89
N ASN A 11 -8.20 7.36 17.19
CA ASN A 11 -8.17 5.97 16.73
C ASN A 11 -8.54 6.00 15.26
N ILE A 12 -7.53 6.12 14.39
CA ILE A 12 -7.71 6.11 12.94
C ILE A 12 -7.82 4.64 12.51
N PRO A 13 -8.91 4.23 11.83
CA PRO A 13 -9.07 2.85 11.40
C PRO A 13 -7.97 2.46 10.39
N PRO A 14 -7.48 1.22 10.44
CA PRO A 14 -6.48 0.74 9.49
C PRO A 14 -7.06 0.66 8.07
N LEU A 15 -6.18 0.73 7.07
CA LEU A 15 -6.54 0.49 5.68
C LEU A 15 -6.89 -0.99 5.46
N GLU A 16 -8.04 -1.23 4.85
CA GLU A 16 -8.48 -2.57 4.43
C GLU A 16 -8.55 -2.66 2.90
N ASN A 17 -8.38 -3.86 2.35
CA ASN A 17 -8.49 -4.06 0.92
C ASN A 17 -9.94 -3.85 0.45
N GLY A 18 -10.14 -2.95 -0.51
CA GLY A 18 -11.46 -2.51 -0.95
C GLY A 18 -12.06 -1.39 -0.11
N ASP A 19 -11.33 -0.83 0.86
CA ASP A 19 -11.79 0.34 1.62
C ASP A 19 -12.06 1.52 0.68
N LEU A 20 -13.21 2.16 0.91
CA LEU A 20 -13.70 3.31 0.18
C LEU A 20 -13.75 4.57 1.03
N GLY A 21 -13.46 4.55 2.34
CA GLY A 21 -13.56 5.70 3.24
C GLY A 21 -14.77 5.66 4.19
N GLU A 22 -14.70 6.40 5.31
CA GLU A 22 -15.63 6.25 6.45
C GLU A 22 -16.89 7.17 6.41
N ILE A 23 -16.98 8.13 5.47
CA ILE A 23 -18.02 9.16 5.54
C ILE A 23 -19.26 8.78 4.70
N ARG A 24 -20.21 8.11 5.37
CA ARG A 24 -21.69 8.03 5.23
C ARG A 24 -22.43 8.03 3.88
N PHE A 25 -21.81 8.23 2.72
CA PHE A 25 -22.41 8.00 1.39
C PHE A 25 -21.26 7.77 0.39
N ALA A 26 -20.66 6.57 0.38
CA ALA A 26 -19.70 6.10 -0.63
C ALA A 26 -18.71 7.16 -1.19
N VAL A 27 -18.10 7.97 -0.31
CA VAL A 27 -17.09 8.95 -0.73
C VAL A 27 -15.77 8.23 -0.84
N ARG A 28 -15.29 7.99 -2.07
CA ARG A 28 -13.96 7.45 -2.41
C ARG A 28 -12.87 7.98 -1.47
N LEU A 29 -12.02 7.09 -0.96
CA LEU A 29 -10.98 7.44 0.01
C LEU A 29 -10.04 8.49 -0.60
N THR A 30 -9.85 9.61 0.11
CA THR A 30 -8.97 10.66 -0.39
C THR A 30 -7.51 10.28 -0.24
N ARG A 31 -6.65 10.86 -1.07
CA ARG A 31 -5.19 10.64 -1.00
C ARG A 31 -4.63 10.97 0.39
N LEU A 32 -5.09 12.05 1.01
CA LEU A 32 -4.59 12.51 2.31
C LEU A 32 -4.96 11.52 3.43
N GLU A 33 -6.19 11.03 3.43
CA GLU A 33 -6.64 10.02 4.41
C GLU A 33 -5.87 8.71 4.22
N PHE A 34 -5.70 8.28 2.98
CA PHE A 34 -4.89 7.11 2.65
C PHE A 34 -3.45 7.26 3.14
N GLU A 35 -2.77 8.37 2.83
CA GLU A 35 -1.37 8.60 3.22
C GLU A 35 -1.21 8.63 4.75
N THR A 36 -2.12 9.31 5.44
CA THR A 36 -2.12 9.37 6.91
C THR A 36 -2.21 7.96 7.50
N ARG A 37 -3.19 7.16 7.07
CA ARG A 37 -3.37 5.78 7.55
C ARG A 37 -2.20 4.88 7.16
N TYR A 38 -1.70 5.01 5.93
CA TYR A 38 -0.60 4.21 5.41
C TYR A 38 0.70 4.43 6.20
N GLN A 39 1.00 5.66 6.60
CA GLN A 39 2.18 6.00 7.41
C GLN A 39 2.14 5.35 8.80
N GLU A 40 0.95 5.18 9.39
CA GLU A 40 0.79 4.53 10.68
C GLU A 40 0.92 2.99 10.58
N MET A 41 0.69 2.43 9.39
CA MET A 41 0.72 0.98 9.14
C MET A 41 2.11 0.46 8.79
N THR A 42 3.06 0.59 9.72
CA THR A 42 4.48 0.18 9.54
C THR A 42 4.69 -1.31 9.20
N HIS A 43 3.72 -2.17 9.50
CA HIS A 43 3.77 -3.60 9.21
C HIS A 43 3.38 -3.92 7.76
N VAL A 44 2.68 -3.00 7.07
CA VAL A 44 2.27 -3.18 5.68
C VAL A 44 3.40 -2.74 4.76
N LYS A 45 3.78 -3.65 3.85
CA LYS A 45 4.89 -3.40 2.91
C LYS A 45 4.47 -2.56 1.72
N LYS A 46 3.21 -2.67 1.31
CA LYS A 46 2.67 -1.97 0.16
C LYS A 46 1.15 -1.92 0.21
N ALA A 47 0.62 -0.73 0.04
CA ALA A 47 -0.78 -0.45 -0.25
C ALA A 47 -0.83 0.56 -1.40
N GLU A 48 -1.87 0.50 -2.22
CA GLU A 48 -2.08 1.42 -3.34
C GLU A 48 -3.49 2.01 -3.25
N LEU A 49 -3.60 3.32 -3.48
CA LEU A 49 -4.88 3.97 -3.67
C LEU A 49 -5.10 4.11 -5.18
N ILE A 50 -5.99 3.29 -5.74
CA ILE A 50 -6.34 3.34 -7.15
C ILE A 50 -7.79 3.78 -7.23
N GLU A 51 -8.02 4.93 -7.85
CA GLU A 51 -9.38 5.42 -8.06
C GLU A 51 -10.19 5.59 -6.75
N GLY A 52 -9.53 5.85 -5.63
CA GLY A 52 -10.20 5.98 -4.34
C GLY A 52 -10.58 4.63 -3.69
N ILE A 53 -10.06 3.53 -4.22
CA ILE A 53 -10.16 2.17 -3.67
C ILE A 53 -8.77 1.74 -3.19
N VAL A 54 -8.72 1.19 -1.99
CA VAL A 54 -7.48 0.66 -1.42
C VAL A 54 -7.21 -0.75 -1.94
N TYR A 55 -6.02 -0.96 -2.48
CA TYR A 55 -5.50 -2.27 -2.86
C TYR A 55 -4.29 -2.63 -2.00
N MET A 56 -4.40 -3.75 -1.29
CA MET A 56 -3.34 -4.27 -0.43
C MET A 56 -2.67 -5.47 -1.10
N GLY A 57 -1.34 -5.53 -1.03
CA GLY A 57 -0.60 -6.68 -1.55
C GLY A 57 -1.00 -7.96 -0.81
N SER A 58 -1.55 -8.94 -1.53
CA SER A 58 -1.81 -10.28 -0.96
C SER A 58 -0.49 -11.03 -0.72
N PRO A 59 -0.40 -11.90 0.30
CA PRO A 59 0.75 -12.76 0.48
C PRO A 59 0.96 -13.68 -0.73
N LEU A 60 2.08 -13.52 -1.43
CA LEU A 60 2.40 -14.28 -2.63
C LEU A 60 3.21 -15.53 -2.25
N ARG A 61 2.82 -16.69 -2.79
CA ARG A 61 3.57 -17.94 -2.58
C ARG A 61 4.85 -17.91 -3.40
N ILE A 62 5.99 -18.18 -2.76
CA ILE A 62 7.31 -18.18 -3.40
C ILE A 62 7.31 -19.06 -4.65
N ASN A 63 6.90 -20.33 -4.53
CA ASN A 63 7.00 -21.27 -5.66
C ASN A 63 6.00 -21.00 -6.79
N LYS A 64 4.84 -20.38 -6.49
CA LYS A 64 3.77 -20.15 -7.49
C LYS A 64 3.81 -18.77 -8.13
N HIS A 65 4.45 -17.80 -7.51
CA HIS A 65 4.49 -16.43 -8.00
C HIS A 65 5.88 -15.81 -7.88
N GLY A 66 6.49 -15.84 -6.69
CA GLY A 66 7.77 -15.17 -6.44
C GLY A 66 8.90 -15.67 -7.35
N ALA A 67 9.08 -16.99 -7.47
CA ALA A 67 10.10 -17.60 -8.31
C ALA A 67 9.83 -17.38 -9.82
N PRO A 68 8.62 -17.63 -10.34
CA PRO A 68 8.30 -17.25 -11.73
C PRO A 68 8.52 -15.77 -12.04
N HIS A 69 8.13 -14.87 -11.12
CA HIS A 69 8.36 -13.43 -11.24
C HIS A 69 9.86 -13.10 -11.31
N ALA A 70 10.67 -13.65 -10.41
CA ALA A 70 12.11 -13.43 -10.39
C ALA A 70 12.80 -13.91 -11.68
N ASN A 71 12.37 -15.06 -12.22
CA ASN A 71 12.92 -15.59 -13.47
C ASN A 71 12.67 -14.64 -14.66
N ILE A 72 11.46 -14.07 -14.76
CA ILE A 72 11.12 -13.10 -15.81
C ILE A 72 11.96 -11.82 -15.64
N MET A 73 12.06 -11.30 -14.41
CA MET A 73 12.85 -10.11 -14.12
C MET A 73 14.34 -10.32 -14.44
N ALA A 74 14.88 -11.50 -14.12
CA ALA A 74 16.26 -11.86 -14.46
C ALA A 74 16.47 -11.91 -15.98
N TRP A 75 15.56 -12.56 -16.71
CA TRP A 75 15.63 -12.63 -18.18
C TRP A 75 15.60 -11.24 -18.83
N LEU A 76 14.69 -10.36 -18.39
CA LEU A 76 14.61 -8.97 -18.86
C LEU A 76 15.88 -8.17 -18.51
N GLY A 77 16.41 -8.37 -17.30
CA GLY A 77 17.65 -7.73 -16.86
C GLY A 77 18.84 -8.12 -17.73
N PHE A 78 19.00 -9.41 -18.02
CA PHE A 78 20.05 -9.88 -18.94
C PHE A 78 19.84 -9.34 -20.35
N TYR A 79 18.61 -9.39 -20.87
CA TYR A 79 18.31 -8.87 -22.20
C TYR A 79 18.73 -7.40 -22.33
N LYS A 80 18.38 -6.56 -21.35
CA LYS A 80 18.79 -5.16 -21.30
C LYS A 80 20.31 -5.00 -21.19
N ALA A 81 20.96 -5.78 -20.33
CA ALA A 81 22.41 -5.68 -20.12
C ALA A 81 23.24 -6.04 -21.37
N TYR A 82 22.75 -6.95 -22.20
CA TYR A 82 23.46 -7.42 -23.40
C TYR A 82 22.98 -6.77 -24.71
N THR A 83 21.96 -5.91 -24.67
CA THR A 83 21.42 -5.21 -25.84
C THR A 83 21.60 -3.71 -25.69
N ASN A 84 22.68 -3.16 -26.24
CA ASN A 84 22.93 -1.72 -26.21
C ASN A 84 21.82 -0.93 -26.93
N GLY A 85 21.27 0.08 -26.26
CA GLY A 85 20.26 0.98 -26.82
C GLY A 85 18.80 0.59 -26.54
N VAL A 86 18.57 -0.45 -25.72
CA VAL A 86 17.29 -0.77 -25.07
C VAL A 86 17.35 -0.35 -23.61
#